data_AF-A0A4R7FGA6-F1
#
_entry.id   AF-A0A4R7FGA6-F1
#
_cell.length_a   1.000
_cell.length_b   1.000
_cell.length_c   1.000
_cell.angle_alpha   90.00
_cell.angle_beta   90.00
_cell.angle_gamma   90.00
#
_symmetry.space_group_name_H-M   'P 1'
#
loop_
_entity.id
_entity.type
_entity.pdbx_description
1 polymer ?
#
loop_
_entity_poly.entity_id
_entity_poly.type
_entity_poly.pdbx_seq_one_letter_code
_entity_poly.pdbx_strand_id
1 'polypeptide(L)'
;MHNTLFRCHSLGRIMTEPKTKAEGILSVGAKTYIRSLAQQEIFGIDFEFSSKETQKGIEVEQECIELLNRVRGLALVKNTERRTNKWLSGECDLFDAAPRRGHDIKASWSAKTFPGWLKDCMDPIYEWQMRAYMMLWDADEWQVDYCLVNTPDKLIGYEPPTMHIVDHIAEHHRITSWTIKRDLDKEALIQQRLEAAQEYFRQALTEFDQTHSHHTDMAAAYPQAQAAVAQAMGNAVIADPFAA
;
A
#
# COMPACT_ATOMS: atom_id res chain seq x y z
N MET A 1 -4.49 -22.10 -12.00
CA MET A 1 -3.74 -20.86 -12.29
C MET A 1 -3.99 -19.93 -11.12
N HIS A 2 -2.96 -19.48 -10.40
CA HIS A 2 -3.11 -18.41 -9.41
C HIS A 2 -3.48 -17.13 -10.16
N ASN A 3 -4.73 -16.68 -10.03
CA ASN A 3 -5.16 -15.42 -10.62
C ASN A 3 -4.88 -14.29 -9.63
N THR A 4 -3.62 -13.88 -9.54
CA THR A 4 -3.20 -12.82 -8.63
C THR A 4 -3.74 -11.48 -9.12
N LEU A 5 -4.72 -10.94 -8.37
CA LEU A 5 -5.20 -9.57 -8.54
C LEU A 5 -4.32 -8.62 -7.75
N PHE A 6 -3.88 -7.53 -8.37
CA PHE A 6 -3.08 -6.50 -7.70
C PHE A 6 -3.98 -5.42 -7.11
N ARG A 7 -3.60 -4.93 -5.93
CA ARG A 7 -4.35 -3.89 -5.22
C ARG A 7 -4.10 -2.53 -5.85
N CYS A 8 -5.17 -1.76 -6.10
CA CYS A 8 -5.07 -0.42 -6.69
C CYS A 8 -4.09 0.50 -5.92
N HIS A 9 -4.15 0.51 -4.59
CA HIS A 9 -3.28 1.32 -3.72
C HIS A 9 -1.79 1.02 -3.84
N SER A 10 -1.42 -0.10 -4.46
CA SER A 10 -0.03 -0.48 -4.67
C SER A 10 0.40 -0.44 -6.14
N LEU A 11 -0.49 -0.06 -7.06
CA LEU A 11 -0.21 -0.07 -8.49
C LEU A 11 1.01 0.81 -8.85
N GLY A 12 1.18 1.96 -8.20
CA GLY A 12 2.33 2.84 -8.45
C GLY A 12 3.70 2.16 -8.24
N ARG A 13 3.78 1.14 -7.38
CA ARG A 13 5.02 0.35 -7.20
C ARG A 13 5.33 -0.53 -8.42
N ILE A 14 4.31 -1.02 -9.12
CA ILE A 14 4.45 -1.82 -10.35
C ILE A 14 4.71 -0.91 -11.56
N MET A 15 4.06 0.26 -11.59
CA MET A 15 4.15 1.22 -12.69
C MET A 15 5.41 2.09 -12.67
N THR A 16 6.31 1.88 -11.70
CA THR A 16 7.59 2.59 -11.64
C THR A 16 8.40 2.31 -12.91
N GLU A 17 8.82 3.38 -13.59
CA GLU A 17 9.50 3.27 -14.87
C GLU A 17 10.89 2.60 -14.75
N PRO A 18 11.25 1.72 -15.70
CA PRO A 18 12.60 1.18 -15.78
C PRO A 18 13.58 2.30 -16.10
N LYS A 19 14.76 2.28 -15.45
CA LYS A 19 15.79 3.31 -15.68
C LYS A 19 16.56 3.03 -16.96
N THR A 20 16.58 1.79 -17.41
CA THR A 20 17.31 1.34 -18.60
C THR A 20 16.45 0.41 -19.46
N LYS A 21 16.74 0.35 -20.77
CA LYS A 21 16.09 -0.60 -21.68
C LYS A 21 16.35 -2.07 -21.29
N ALA A 22 17.48 -2.34 -20.65
CA ALA A 22 17.88 -3.70 -20.25
C ALA A 22 16.99 -4.30 -19.15
N GLU A 23 16.32 -3.46 -18.34
CA GLU A 23 15.38 -3.93 -17.32
C GLU A 23 14.11 -4.57 -17.92
N GLY A 24 13.79 -4.21 -19.17
CA GLY A 24 12.59 -4.64 -19.88
C GLY A 24 11.34 -3.89 -19.42
N ILE A 25 10.20 -4.57 -19.42
CA ILE A 25 8.88 -3.98 -19.09
C ILE A 25 8.66 -3.77 -17.59
N LEU A 26 9.43 -4.37 -16.69
CA LEU A 26 9.30 -4.13 -15.24
C LEU A 26 10.60 -3.58 -14.71
N SER A 27 10.54 -2.46 -13.99
CA SER A 27 11.70 -1.90 -13.30
C SER A 27 12.20 -2.85 -12.21
N VAL A 28 13.45 -2.67 -11.78
CA VAL A 28 14.00 -3.40 -10.63
C VAL A 28 13.11 -3.24 -9.39
N GLY A 29 12.64 -2.01 -9.11
CA GLY A 29 11.75 -1.73 -7.98
C GLY A 29 10.41 -2.45 -8.06
N ALA A 30 9.81 -2.50 -9.25
CA ALA A 30 8.57 -3.25 -9.48
C ALA A 30 8.77 -4.75 -9.22
N LYS A 31 9.87 -5.33 -9.73
CA LYS A 31 10.23 -6.74 -9.49
C LYS A 31 10.45 -7.02 -7.99
N THR A 32 11.14 -6.14 -7.27
CA THR A 32 11.32 -6.26 -5.81
C THR A 32 9.97 -6.30 -5.09
N TYR A 33 9.05 -5.39 -5.44
CA TYR A 33 7.71 -5.38 -4.85
C TYR A 33 6.93 -6.66 -5.17
N ILE A 34 6.94 -7.13 -6.42
CA ILE A 34 6.25 -8.37 -6.82
C ILE A 34 6.83 -9.59 -6.09
N ARG A 35 8.16 -9.65 -5.89
CA ARG A 35 8.79 -10.70 -5.05
C ARG A 35 8.32 -10.64 -3.60
N SER A 36 8.13 -9.45 -3.03
CA SER A 36 7.56 -9.34 -1.67
C SER A 36 6.11 -9.81 -1.60
N LEU A 37 5.32 -9.68 -2.67
CA LEU A 37 3.97 -10.25 -2.72
C LEU A 37 4.04 -11.78 -2.81
N ALA A 38 4.93 -12.32 -3.64
CA ALA A 38 5.14 -13.76 -3.73
C ALA A 38 5.58 -14.34 -2.37
N GLN A 39 6.45 -13.64 -1.66
CA GLN A 39 6.90 -14.05 -0.33
C GLN A 39 5.76 -14.08 0.70
N GLN A 40 4.87 -13.08 0.70
CA GLN A 40 3.69 -13.06 1.56
C GLN A 40 2.76 -14.25 1.27
N GLU A 41 2.53 -14.56 -0.01
CA GLU A 41 1.74 -15.72 -0.45
C GLU A 41 2.36 -17.04 0.05
N ILE A 42 3.67 -17.23 -0.17
CA ILE A 42 4.38 -18.44 0.23
C ILE A 42 4.35 -18.63 1.75
N PHE A 43 4.54 -17.54 2.50
CA PHE A 43 4.61 -17.60 3.96
C PHE A 43 3.22 -17.60 4.61
N GLY A 44 2.16 -17.22 3.88
CA GLY A 44 0.84 -16.98 4.45
C GLY A 44 0.82 -15.86 5.48
N ILE A 45 1.67 -14.85 5.31
CA ILE A 45 1.83 -13.72 6.24
C ILE A 45 1.72 -12.42 5.45
N ASP A 46 0.83 -11.54 5.87
CA ASP A 46 0.76 -10.18 5.35
C ASP A 46 1.86 -9.31 5.97
N PHE A 47 2.62 -8.61 5.15
CA PHE A 47 3.68 -7.70 5.59
C PHE A 47 3.13 -6.31 5.92
N GLU A 48 1.92 -6.25 6.49
CA GLU A 48 1.26 -4.98 6.80
C GLU A 48 2.14 -4.10 7.67
N PHE A 49 2.22 -2.83 7.27
CA PHE A 49 2.89 -1.79 8.02
C PHE A 49 1.84 -0.77 8.43
N SER A 50 1.73 -0.53 9.74
CA SER A 50 0.92 0.55 10.30
C SER A 50 1.85 1.63 10.85
N SER A 51 1.51 2.88 10.58
CA SER A 51 2.12 4.06 11.19
C SER A 51 1.05 4.93 11.84
N LYS A 52 1.49 5.91 12.66
CA LYS A 52 0.59 6.91 13.23
C LYS A 52 -0.15 7.70 12.15
N GLU A 53 0.48 7.94 11.00
CA GLU A 53 -0.11 8.62 9.84
C GLU A 53 -1.21 7.78 9.18
N THR A 54 -0.97 6.49 8.95
CA THR A 54 -2.01 5.60 8.41
C THR A 54 -3.16 5.43 9.40
N GLN A 55 -2.85 5.32 10.70
CA GLN A 55 -3.85 5.23 11.74
C GLN A 55 -4.70 6.50 11.84
N LYS A 56 -4.07 7.69 11.75
CA LYS A 56 -4.82 8.96 11.67
C LYS A 56 -5.76 8.93 10.47
N GLY A 57 -5.27 8.55 9.29
CA GLY A 57 -6.08 8.49 8.08
C GLY A 57 -7.34 7.65 8.25
N ILE A 58 -7.22 6.48 8.89
CA ILE A 58 -8.35 5.61 9.19
C ILE A 58 -9.32 6.26 10.21
N GLU A 59 -8.79 6.79 11.31
CA GLU A 59 -9.62 7.31 12.40
C GLU A 59 -10.40 8.59 12.02
N VAL A 60 -9.88 9.40 11.10
CA VAL A 60 -10.47 10.69 10.71
C VAL A 60 -11.02 10.71 9.29
N GLU A 61 -11.14 9.56 8.63
CA GLU A 61 -11.62 9.45 7.25
C GLU A 61 -12.99 10.14 7.09
N GLN A 62 -13.94 9.81 7.97
CA GLN A 62 -15.29 10.37 7.94
C GLN A 62 -15.29 11.90 8.14
N GLU A 63 -14.46 12.43 9.05
CA GLU A 63 -14.34 13.87 9.26
C GLU A 63 -13.78 14.59 8.02
N CYS A 64 -12.84 13.96 7.32
CA CYS A 64 -12.29 14.49 6.07
C CYS A 64 -13.34 14.50 4.95
N ILE A 65 -14.16 13.45 4.82
CA ILE A 65 -15.27 13.38 3.87
C ILE A 65 -16.27 14.51 4.15
N GLU A 66 -16.62 14.73 5.41
CA GLU A 66 -17.54 15.79 5.80
C GLU A 66 -16.97 17.19 5.54
N LEU A 67 -15.69 17.41 5.82
CA LEU A 67 -14.98 18.65 5.47
C LEU A 67 -15.04 18.90 3.96
N LEU A 68 -14.75 17.88 3.14
CA LEU A 68 -14.83 17.97 1.68
C LEU A 68 -16.23 18.34 1.21
N ASN A 69 -17.25 17.65 1.72
CA ASN A 69 -18.65 17.90 1.40
C ASN A 69 -19.06 19.35 1.73
N ARG A 70 -18.72 19.85 2.92
CA ARG A 70 -19.02 21.23 3.32
C ARG A 70 -18.32 22.27 2.45
N VAL A 71 -17.02 22.08 2.18
CA VAL A 71 -16.20 23.04 1.43
C VAL A 71 -16.55 23.06 -0.06
N ARG A 72 -16.96 21.93 -0.64
CA ARG A 72 -17.25 21.79 -2.08
C ARG A 72 -18.74 21.76 -2.41
N GLY A 73 -19.63 21.78 -1.41
CA GLY A 73 -21.07 21.68 -1.62
C GLY A 73 -21.49 20.33 -2.19
N LEU A 74 -20.83 19.25 -1.74
CA LEU A 74 -21.08 17.88 -2.18
C LEU A 74 -21.87 17.10 -1.10
N ALA A 75 -22.38 15.94 -1.48
CA ALA A 75 -23.06 15.00 -0.58
C ALA A 75 -22.54 13.56 -0.80
N LEU A 76 -21.22 13.41 -0.83
CA LEU A 76 -20.56 12.11 -1.03
C LEU A 76 -20.62 11.27 0.24
N VAL A 77 -20.74 9.94 0.06
CA VAL A 77 -20.76 8.95 1.15
C VAL A 77 -19.65 7.94 0.90
N LYS A 78 -18.99 7.47 1.97
CA LYS A 78 -17.95 6.44 1.90
C LYS A 78 -18.45 5.23 1.10
N ASN A 79 -17.70 4.87 0.08
CA ASN A 79 -17.89 3.64 -0.65
C ASN A 79 -17.48 2.44 0.22
N THR A 80 -18.31 1.41 0.23
CA THR A 80 -18.05 0.13 0.92
C THR A 80 -17.97 -1.04 -0.06
N GLU A 81 -17.98 -0.76 -1.38
CA GLU A 81 -17.92 -1.77 -2.43
C GLU A 81 -16.48 -1.98 -2.88
N ARG A 82 -16.02 -3.24 -2.85
CA ARG A 82 -14.78 -3.68 -3.49
C ARG A 82 -15.07 -4.19 -4.89
N ARG A 83 -14.45 -3.58 -5.90
CA ARG A 83 -14.53 -3.99 -7.30
C ARG A 83 -13.27 -4.70 -7.75
N THR A 84 -13.45 -5.60 -8.71
CA THR A 84 -12.35 -6.33 -9.35
C THR A 84 -12.53 -6.36 -10.87
N ASN A 85 -11.42 -6.54 -11.58
CA ASN A 85 -11.43 -6.92 -12.98
C ASN A 85 -10.39 -8.04 -13.22
N LYS A 86 -9.94 -8.25 -14.47
CA LYS A 86 -8.94 -9.28 -14.80
C LYS A 86 -7.61 -9.14 -14.01
N TRP A 87 -7.22 -7.91 -13.65
CA TRP A 87 -5.90 -7.63 -13.08
C TRP A 87 -5.93 -6.95 -11.71
N LEU A 88 -6.97 -6.19 -11.43
CA LEU A 88 -7.03 -5.25 -10.30
C LEU A 88 -8.12 -5.62 -9.30
N SER A 89 -7.88 -5.25 -8.04
CA SER A 89 -8.86 -5.23 -6.96
C SER A 89 -8.73 -3.91 -6.20
N GLY A 90 -9.85 -3.21 -5.97
CA GLY A 90 -9.86 -1.91 -5.33
C GLY A 90 -11.13 -1.64 -4.57
N GLU A 91 -11.06 -0.75 -3.58
CA GLU A 91 -12.22 -0.18 -2.88
C GLU A 91 -11.84 1.28 -2.70
N CYS A 92 -12.46 2.17 -3.47
CA CYS A 92 -12.15 3.59 -3.38
C CYS A 92 -12.84 4.23 -2.17
N ASP A 93 -12.47 5.47 -1.86
CA ASP A 93 -13.07 6.21 -0.76
C ASP A 93 -14.45 6.71 -1.17
N LEU A 94 -14.54 7.45 -2.27
CA LEU A 94 -15.79 8.08 -2.70
C LEU A 94 -15.92 8.00 -4.22
N PHE A 95 -17.17 7.87 -4.69
CA PHE A 95 -17.49 7.93 -6.11
C PHE A 95 -18.83 8.61 -6.33
N ASP A 96 -18.83 9.66 -7.15
CA ASP A 96 -20.04 10.31 -7.64
C ASP A 96 -20.38 9.78 -9.03
N ALA A 97 -21.45 8.99 -9.11
CA ALA A 97 -21.88 8.35 -10.34
C ALA A 97 -22.43 9.34 -11.37
N ALA A 98 -23.00 10.47 -10.95
CA ALA A 98 -23.65 11.41 -11.87
C ALA A 98 -22.64 12.11 -12.80
N PRO A 99 -21.54 12.71 -12.31
CA PRO A 99 -20.44 13.21 -13.13
C PRO A 99 -19.37 12.16 -13.42
N ARG A 100 -19.54 10.90 -12.98
CA ARG A 100 -18.54 9.82 -13.11
C ARG A 100 -17.17 10.22 -12.56
N ARG A 101 -17.16 10.82 -11.37
CA ARG A 101 -15.94 11.35 -10.73
C ARG A 101 -15.67 10.63 -9.41
N GLY A 102 -14.46 10.11 -9.26
CA GLY A 102 -14.01 9.57 -7.98
C GLY A 102 -13.27 10.59 -7.13
N HIS A 103 -13.26 10.38 -5.82
CA HIS A 103 -12.48 11.15 -4.85
C HIS A 103 -11.73 10.20 -3.93
N ASP A 104 -10.45 10.45 -3.69
CA ASP A 104 -9.58 9.69 -2.79
C ASP A 104 -9.04 10.64 -1.72
N ILE A 105 -9.35 10.35 -0.47
CA ILE A 105 -9.09 11.20 0.69
C ILE A 105 -7.69 10.92 1.20
N LYS A 106 -6.88 11.98 1.31
CA LYS A 106 -5.56 11.92 1.95
C LYS A 106 -5.56 12.81 3.19
N ALA A 107 -5.81 12.22 4.35
CA ALA A 107 -5.69 12.91 5.62
C ALA A 107 -4.22 13.25 5.90
N SER A 108 -3.88 14.53 5.88
CA SER A 108 -2.51 14.99 6.16
C SER A 108 -2.19 14.80 7.63
N TRP A 109 -0.99 14.30 7.94
CA TRP A 109 -0.55 14.04 9.33
C TRP A 109 -0.64 15.29 10.21
N SER A 110 -0.09 16.40 9.73
CA SER A 110 -0.07 17.68 10.43
C SER A 110 -0.09 18.86 9.45
N ALA A 111 -0.21 20.08 9.97
CA ALA A 111 -0.10 21.31 9.18
C ALA A 111 1.23 21.40 8.41
N LYS A 112 2.31 20.76 8.92
CA LYS A 112 3.61 20.70 8.26
C LYS A 112 3.62 19.81 7.02
N THR A 113 2.87 18.70 7.04
CA THR A 113 2.83 17.74 5.93
C THR A 113 1.71 18.03 4.94
N PHE A 114 0.79 18.93 5.28
CA PHE A 114 -0.32 19.30 4.40
C PHE A 114 0.19 20.07 3.17
N PRO A 115 -0.11 19.61 1.94
CA PRO A 115 0.31 20.30 0.73
C PRO A 115 -0.64 21.47 0.43
N GLY A 116 -0.30 22.67 0.89
CA GLY A 116 -1.11 23.89 0.68
C GLY A 116 -1.13 24.39 -0.76
N TRP A 117 -0.22 23.92 -1.63
CA TRP A 117 -0.17 24.31 -3.05
C TRP A 117 -0.34 23.10 -3.96
N LEU A 118 -0.99 23.32 -5.10
CA LEU A 118 -1.30 22.28 -6.08
C LEU A 118 -0.06 21.50 -6.57
N LYS A 119 1.05 22.21 -6.82
CA LYS A 119 2.31 21.61 -7.28
C LYS A 119 2.91 20.61 -6.28
N ASP A 120 2.58 20.76 -5.00
CA ASP A 120 3.08 19.90 -3.92
C ASP A 120 2.13 18.72 -3.65
N CYS A 121 0.94 18.71 -4.26
CA CYS A 121 -0.03 17.61 -4.17
C CYS A 121 0.24 16.48 -5.17
N MET A 122 0.94 16.77 -6.27
CA MET A 122 1.07 15.84 -7.38
C MET A 122 2.02 14.70 -7.00
N ASP A 123 1.48 13.49 -6.92
CA ASP A 123 2.21 12.28 -6.55
C ASP A 123 2.04 11.21 -7.65
N PRO A 124 3.13 10.78 -8.32
CA PRO A 124 3.07 9.77 -9.38
C PRO A 124 2.52 8.41 -8.92
N ILE A 125 2.72 8.02 -7.66
CA ILE A 125 2.21 6.75 -7.12
C ILE A 125 0.68 6.83 -6.99
N TYR A 126 0.17 7.95 -6.46
CA TYR A 126 -1.27 8.17 -6.37
C TYR A 126 -1.91 8.34 -7.74
N GLU A 127 -1.22 8.94 -8.72
CA GLU A 127 -1.73 9.01 -10.09
C GLU A 127 -2.09 7.62 -10.62
N TRP A 128 -1.17 6.66 -10.50
CA TRP A 128 -1.42 5.29 -10.93
C TRP A 128 -2.55 4.63 -10.14
N GLN A 129 -2.61 4.84 -8.82
CA GLN A 129 -3.73 4.36 -8.01
C GLN A 129 -5.08 4.86 -8.54
N MET A 130 -5.19 6.16 -8.85
CA MET A 130 -6.44 6.76 -9.33
C MET A 130 -6.84 6.22 -10.69
N ARG A 131 -5.88 6.00 -11.60
CA ARG A 131 -6.13 5.37 -12.90
C ARG A 131 -6.65 3.93 -12.75
N ALA A 132 -6.12 3.19 -11.78
CA ALA A 132 -6.64 1.87 -11.44
C ALA A 132 -8.11 1.92 -11.02
N TYR A 133 -8.48 2.91 -10.21
CA TYR A 133 -9.87 3.11 -9.82
C TYR A 133 -10.75 3.58 -10.98
N MET A 134 -10.26 4.46 -11.87
CA MET A 134 -10.99 4.84 -13.09
C MET A 134 -11.34 3.62 -13.95
N MET A 135 -10.44 2.64 -14.07
CA MET A 135 -10.70 1.37 -14.76
C MET A 135 -11.78 0.51 -14.07
N LEU A 136 -11.86 0.52 -12.74
CA LEU A 136 -12.80 -0.30 -11.97
C LEU A 136 -14.19 0.34 -11.80
N TRP A 137 -14.26 1.67 -11.78
CA TRP A 137 -15.50 2.42 -11.61
C TRP A 137 -16.06 3.00 -12.91
N ASP A 138 -15.35 2.83 -14.03
CA ASP A 138 -15.66 3.49 -15.30
C ASP A 138 -15.84 5.00 -15.09
N ALA A 139 -14.82 5.62 -14.48
CA ALA A 139 -14.81 7.05 -14.14
C ALA A 139 -14.09 7.85 -15.22
N ASP A 140 -14.52 9.10 -15.43
CA ASP A 140 -13.91 9.99 -16.44
C ASP A 140 -12.75 10.81 -15.84
N GLU A 141 -12.77 11.01 -14.53
CA GLU A 141 -11.68 11.63 -13.79
C GLU A 141 -11.71 11.23 -12.30
N TRP A 142 -10.62 11.53 -11.61
CA TRP A 142 -10.46 11.29 -10.19
C TRP A 142 -9.78 12.47 -9.51
N GLN A 143 -10.23 12.81 -8.30
CA GLN A 143 -9.58 13.81 -7.46
C GLN A 143 -8.88 13.12 -6.29
N VAL A 144 -7.66 13.57 -6.01
CA VAL A 144 -7.01 13.27 -4.72
C VAL A 144 -7.17 14.51 -3.87
N ASP A 145 -7.84 14.34 -2.74
CA ASP A 145 -8.27 15.39 -1.84
C ASP A 145 -7.48 15.33 -0.55
N TYR A 146 -6.42 16.16 -0.47
CA TYR A 146 -5.67 16.31 0.78
C TYR A 146 -6.51 17.11 1.76
N CYS A 147 -6.81 16.50 2.90
CA CYS A 147 -7.63 17.09 3.95
C CYS A 147 -6.78 17.31 5.22
N LEU A 148 -6.93 18.48 5.84
CA LEU A 148 -6.30 18.81 7.11
C LEU A 148 -7.36 18.91 8.21
N VAL A 149 -7.42 17.88 9.04
CA VAL A 149 -8.25 17.81 10.25
C VAL A 149 -7.37 17.56 11.46
N ASN A 150 -7.95 17.73 12.65
CA ASN A 150 -7.23 17.52 13.90
C ASN A 150 -6.64 16.11 13.95
N THR A 151 -5.47 15.99 14.56
CA THR A 151 -4.91 14.67 14.86
C THR A 151 -5.48 14.19 16.18
N PRO A 152 -6.00 12.96 16.28
CA PRO A 152 -6.43 12.41 17.56
C PRO A 152 -5.31 12.51 18.60
N ASP A 153 -5.60 13.03 19.79
CA ASP A 153 -4.58 13.34 20.83
C ASP A 153 -3.65 12.16 21.12
N LYS A 154 -4.22 10.94 21.14
CA LYS A 154 -3.47 9.69 21.38
C LYS A 154 -2.40 9.38 20.33
N LEU A 155 -2.50 9.96 19.13
CA LEU A 155 -1.54 9.75 18.04
C LEU A 155 -0.44 10.82 18.00
N ILE A 156 -0.68 12.03 18.54
CA ILE A 156 0.26 13.17 18.48
C ILE A 156 1.61 12.83 19.13
N GLY A 157 1.58 12.09 20.23
CA GLY A 157 2.78 11.72 20.98
C GLY A 157 3.49 12.95 21.55
N TYR A 158 4.76 13.15 21.15
CA TYR A 158 5.60 14.27 21.61
C TYR A 158 5.68 15.43 20.62
N GLU A 159 4.90 15.40 19.54
CA GLU A 159 4.91 16.49 18.56
C GLU A 159 4.18 17.75 19.10
N PRO A 160 4.63 18.96 18.75
CA PRO A 160 3.95 20.20 19.11
C PRO A 160 2.46 20.22 18.72
N PRO A 161 1.52 20.39 19.68
CA PRO A 161 0.08 20.40 19.38
C PRO A 161 -0.34 21.44 18.35
N THR A 162 0.40 22.55 18.23
CA THR A 162 0.14 23.61 17.24
C THR A 162 0.23 23.14 15.79
N MET A 163 0.89 22.03 15.50
CA MET A 163 0.89 21.43 14.16
C MET A 163 -0.30 20.50 13.91
N HIS A 164 -0.99 20.07 14.98
CA HIS A 164 -1.98 19.00 14.94
C HIS A 164 -3.41 19.47 15.22
N ILE A 165 -3.57 20.58 15.94
CA ILE A 165 -4.87 21.19 16.26
C ILE A 165 -5.10 22.37 15.31
N VAL A 166 -5.93 22.16 14.29
CA VAL A 166 -6.03 23.00 13.09
C VAL A 166 -7.41 23.65 12.90
N ASP A 167 -8.36 23.44 13.81
CA ASP A 167 -9.73 24.02 13.70
C ASP A 167 -9.76 25.55 13.65
N HIS A 168 -8.70 26.20 14.14
CA HIS A 168 -8.54 27.65 14.03
C HIS A 168 -8.30 28.13 12.59
N ILE A 169 -7.96 27.22 11.66
CA ILE A 169 -7.77 27.49 10.24
C ILE A 169 -9.11 27.31 9.51
N ALA A 170 -9.48 28.31 8.71
CA ALA A 170 -10.71 28.27 7.92
C ALA A 170 -10.79 27.00 7.04
N GLU A 171 -11.97 26.36 6.98
CA GLU A 171 -12.16 25.06 6.32
C GLU A 171 -11.68 25.02 4.87
N HIS A 172 -11.92 26.10 4.10
CA HIS A 172 -11.53 26.18 2.69
C HIS A 172 -10.01 26.29 2.48
N HIS A 173 -9.22 26.57 3.53
CA HIS A 173 -7.76 26.50 3.50
C HIS A 173 -7.22 25.12 3.94
N ARG A 174 -8.10 24.21 4.39
CA ARG A 174 -7.74 22.88 4.88
C ARG A 174 -7.96 21.77 3.85
N ILE A 175 -8.24 22.13 2.59
CA ILE A 175 -8.36 21.20 1.48
C ILE A 175 -7.57 21.70 0.27
N THR A 176 -6.68 20.85 -0.23
CA THR A 176 -6.05 21.02 -1.53
C THR A 176 -6.31 19.77 -2.37
N SER A 177 -6.86 19.97 -3.57
CA SER A 177 -7.28 18.89 -4.46
C SER A 177 -6.52 18.99 -5.78
N TRP A 178 -6.11 17.85 -6.34
CA TRP A 178 -5.63 17.77 -7.72
C TRP A 178 -6.41 16.73 -8.51
N THR A 179 -6.66 17.02 -9.78
CA THR A 179 -7.54 16.22 -10.65
C THR A 179 -6.73 15.49 -11.70
N ILE A 180 -6.99 14.20 -11.87
CA ILE A 180 -6.40 13.32 -12.86
C ILE A 180 -7.51 12.90 -13.83
N LYS A 181 -7.30 13.16 -15.12
CA LYS A 181 -8.23 12.76 -16.17
C LYS A 181 -7.93 11.36 -16.69
N ARG A 182 -8.97 10.66 -17.12
CA ARG A 182 -8.86 9.36 -17.78
C ARG A 182 -7.94 9.45 -19.00
N ASP A 183 -7.11 8.43 -19.17
CA ASP A 183 -6.11 8.35 -20.24
C ASP A 183 -6.02 6.88 -20.67
N LEU A 184 -6.52 6.57 -21.87
CA LEU A 184 -6.62 5.20 -22.36
C LEU A 184 -5.25 4.60 -22.71
N ASP A 185 -4.26 5.41 -23.07
CA ASP A 185 -2.90 4.93 -23.36
C ASP A 185 -2.23 4.48 -22.06
N LYS A 186 -2.44 5.23 -20.97
CA LYS A 186 -1.99 4.82 -19.63
C LYS A 186 -2.74 3.60 -19.11
N GLU A 187 -4.04 3.45 -19.39
CA GLU A 187 -4.78 2.23 -19.06
C GLU A 187 -4.23 1.01 -19.82
N ALA A 188 -3.92 1.16 -21.11
CA ALA A 188 -3.27 0.10 -21.89
C ALA A 188 -1.89 -0.26 -21.31
N LEU A 189 -1.10 0.72 -20.88
CA LEU A 189 0.18 0.49 -20.21
C LEU A 189 0.00 -0.26 -18.87
N ILE A 190 -1.02 0.08 -18.08
CA ILE A 190 -1.36 -0.64 -16.85
C ILE A 190 -1.60 -2.12 -17.15
N GLN A 191 -2.39 -2.43 -18.18
CA GLN A 191 -2.68 -3.82 -18.56
C GLN A 191 -1.40 -4.59 -18.91
N GLN A 192 -0.54 -4.01 -19.76
CA GLN A 192 0.72 -4.65 -20.16
C GLN A 192 1.65 -4.89 -18.96
N ARG A 193 1.77 -3.91 -18.05
CA ARG A 193 2.59 -4.02 -16.84
C ARG A 193 2.06 -5.07 -15.88
N LEU A 194 0.74 -5.16 -15.72
CA LEU A 194 0.11 -6.14 -14.84
C LEU A 194 0.22 -7.56 -15.40
N GLU A 195 0.12 -7.75 -16.71
CA GLU A 195 0.36 -9.07 -17.33
C GLU A 195 1.81 -9.54 -17.13
N ALA A 196 2.78 -8.64 -17.32
CA ALA A 196 4.18 -8.93 -17.00
C ALA A 196 4.39 -9.19 -15.51
N ALA A 197 3.67 -8.47 -14.63
CA ALA A 197 3.76 -8.66 -13.19
C ALA A 197 3.20 -10.02 -12.73
N GLN A 198 2.08 -10.47 -13.31
CA GLN A 198 1.52 -11.80 -13.04
C GLN A 198 2.47 -12.91 -13.49
N GLU A 199 3.13 -12.73 -14.65
CA GLU A 199 4.17 -13.65 -15.12
C GLU A 199 5.35 -13.70 -14.16
N TYR A 200 5.89 -12.54 -13.80
CA TYR A 200 7.03 -12.46 -12.89
C TYR A 200 6.70 -12.98 -11.47
N PHE A 201 5.48 -12.78 -11.00
CA PHE A 201 5.00 -13.37 -9.74
C PHE A 201 5.07 -14.91 -9.77
N ARG A 202 4.59 -15.53 -10.86
CA ARG A 202 4.65 -16.99 -11.03
C ARG A 202 6.09 -17.51 -11.12
N GLN A 203 6.97 -16.75 -11.78
CA GLN A 203 8.40 -17.06 -11.80
C GLN A 203 9.02 -17.00 -10.41
N ALA A 204 8.69 -15.99 -9.60
CA ALA A 204 9.19 -15.85 -8.24
C ALA A 204 8.75 -17.00 -7.32
N LEU A 205 7.49 -17.47 -7.45
CA LEU A 205 7.03 -18.67 -6.74
C LEU A 205 7.85 -19.91 -7.14
N THR A 206 8.06 -20.10 -8.44
CA THR A 206 8.82 -21.23 -8.98
C THR A 206 10.30 -21.20 -8.54
N GLU A 207 10.94 -20.03 -8.58
CA GLU A 207 12.32 -19.81 -8.12
C GLU A 207 12.45 -20.15 -6.63
N PHE A 208 11.48 -19.73 -5.82
CA PHE A 208 11.44 -20.05 -4.40
C PHE A 208 11.34 -21.57 -4.19
N ASP A 209 10.39 -22.24 -4.84
CA ASP A 209 10.21 -23.69 -4.73
C ASP A 209 11.48 -24.46 -5.13
N GLN A 210 12.11 -24.10 -6.25
CA GLN A 210 13.36 -24.72 -6.73
C GLN A 210 14.52 -24.54 -5.74
N THR A 211 14.63 -23.35 -5.15
CA THR A 211 15.69 -23.05 -4.17
C THR A 211 15.53 -23.90 -2.90
N HIS A 212 14.30 -24.16 -2.48
CA HIS A 212 14.01 -24.84 -1.21
C HIS A 212 13.66 -26.33 -1.36
N SER A 213 13.41 -26.83 -2.58
CA SER A 213 13.13 -28.24 -2.84
C SER A 213 14.35 -29.15 -2.56
N HIS A 214 15.57 -28.62 -2.68
CA HIS A 214 16.81 -29.37 -2.45
C HIS A 214 17.16 -29.60 -0.97
N HIS A 215 16.46 -28.96 -0.02
CA HIS A 215 16.71 -29.16 1.41
C HIS A 215 16.05 -30.40 2.00
N THR A 216 15.04 -30.96 1.32
CA THR A 216 14.36 -32.20 1.75
C THR A 216 15.28 -33.42 1.65
N ASP A 217 16.22 -33.44 0.70
CA ASP A 217 17.17 -34.54 0.52
C ASP A 217 18.36 -34.49 1.50
N MET A 218 18.72 -33.31 2.01
CA MET A 218 19.81 -33.17 2.99
C MET A 218 19.40 -33.53 4.42
N ALA A 219 18.11 -33.39 4.78
CA ALA A 219 17.59 -33.87 6.06
C ALA A 219 17.63 -35.41 6.16
N ALA A 220 17.50 -36.11 5.03
CA ALA A 220 17.68 -37.57 4.96
C ALA A 220 19.15 -38.01 5.06
N ALA A 221 20.11 -37.08 4.88
CA ALA A 221 21.55 -37.36 4.86
C ALA A 221 22.30 -37.06 6.17
N TYR A 222 21.63 -36.51 7.20
CA TYR A 222 22.28 -36.19 8.48
C TYR A 222 21.63 -36.90 9.70
N PRO A 223 21.96 -38.19 9.95
CA PRO A 223 21.64 -38.84 11.23
C PRO A 223 22.55 -38.38 12.40
N GLN A 224 23.65 -37.66 12.13
CA GLN A 224 24.71 -37.44 13.13
C GLN A 224 24.62 -36.12 13.91
N ALA A 225 23.80 -35.15 13.48
CA ALA A 225 23.71 -33.86 14.16
C ALA A 225 22.90 -33.91 15.46
N GLN A 226 21.89 -34.79 15.55
CA GLN A 226 21.07 -34.92 16.78
C GLN A 226 21.80 -35.67 17.91
N ALA A 227 22.70 -36.61 17.59
CA ALA A 227 23.48 -37.34 18.59
C ALA A 227 24.52 -36.44 19.30
N ALA A 228 25.16 -35.53 18.56
CA ALA A 228 26.16 -34.62 19.11
C ALA A 228 25.55 -33.60 20.11
N VAL A 229 24.33 -33.13 19.85
CA VAL A 229 23.62 -32.18 20.73
C VAL A 229 23.16 -32.85 22.03
N ALA A 230 22.67 -34.10 21.96
CA ALA A 230 22.30 -34.86 23.15
C ALA A 230 23.51 -35.19 24.04
N GLN A 231 24.67 -35.47 23.46
CA GLN A 231 25.91 -35.75 24.19
C GLN A 231 26.51 -34.51 24.85
N ALA A 232 26.34 -33.33 24.25
CA ALA A 232 26.74 -32.05 24.83
C ALA A 232 25.82 -31.61 25.99
N MET A 233 24.51 -31.90 25.90
CA MET A 233 23.54 -31.53 26.95
C MET A 233 23.54 -32.48 28.16
N GLY A 234 24.09 -33.69 28.05
CA GLY A 234 24.21 -34.63 29.18
C GLY A 234 25.35 -34.32 30.16
N ASN A 235 26.34 -33.50 29.77
CA ASN A 235 27.54 -33.24 30.58
C ASN A 235 27.55 -31.89 31.30
N ALA A 236 26.51 -31.07 31.15
CA ALA A 236 26.39 -29.80 31.87
C ALA A 236 25.75 -30.03 33.25
N VAL A 237 26.55 -30.52 34.21
CA VAL A 237 26.21 -30.40 35.64
C VAL A 237 26.32 -28.93 36.01
N ILE A 238 25.18 -28.28 36.20
CA ILE A 238 25.10 -26.90 36.69
C ILE A 238 25.37 -26.95 38.20
N ALA A 239 26.55 -26.52 38.62
CA ALA A 239 26.79 -26.19 40.03
C ALA A 239 26.00 -24.90 40.34
N ASP A 240 25.10 -24.98 41.32
CA ASP A 240 24.27 -23.86 41.77
C ASP A 240 25.15 -22.81 42.50
N PRO A 241 25.26 -21.57 41.99
CA PRO A 241 26.08 -20.53 42.61
C PRO A 241 25.40 -19.81 43.78
N PHE A 242 24.24 -20.27 44.27
CA PHE A 242 23.54 -19.66 45.43
C PHE A 242 23.43 -20.56 46.68
N ALA A 243 24.22 -21.63 46.76
CA ALA A 243 24.34 -22.42 47.99
C ALA A 243 25.48 -21.92 48.90
N ALA A 244 25.29 -20.76 49.54
CA ALA A 244 25.79 -20.37 50.88
C ALA A 244 25.50 -18.89 51.16
#